data_AF-A0A051TR34-F1
#
_entry.id   AF-A0A051TR34-F1
#
_cell.length_a   1.000
_cell.length_b   1.000
_cell.length_c   1.000
_cell.angle_alpha   90.00
_cell.angle_beta   90.00
_cell.angle_gamma   90.00
#
_symmetry.space_group_name_H-M   'P 1'
#
loop_
_entity.id
_entity.type
_entity.pdbx_description
1 polymer ?
#
loop_
_entity_poly.entity_id
_entity_poly.type
_entity_poly.pdbx_seq_one_letter_code
_entity_poly.pdbx_strand_id
1 'polypeptide(L)'
;MKKYLIAPIACCTVAVCIPGHASGSPNDDSFLVALRDNNVVVPLDLDPIQTADGVCTDRKNGRATEAIAGTGRVAEFRNAAAFVDLAIEYYCPLYTP
;
A
#
# COMPACT_ATOMS: atom_id res chain seq x y z
N MET A 1 37.66 -18.16 30.35
CA MET A 1 38.38 -17.71 29.14
C MET A 1 37.96 -18.61 27.98
N LYS A 2 37.17 -18.12 27.03
CA LYS A 2 36.74 -18.91 25.87
C LYS A 2 36.87 -18.07 24.61
N LYS A 3 37.84 -18.48 23.78
CA LYS A 3 38.24 -17.87 22.51
C LYS A 3 37.29 -18.37 21.43
N TYR A 4 36.76 -17.47 20.61
CA TYR A 4 36.06 -17.82 19.38
C TYR A 4 36.91 -17.35 18.21
N LEU A 5 37.57 -18.31 17.57
CA LEU A 5 38.04 -18.22 16.20
C LEU A 5 36.96 -18.84 15.32
N ILE A 6 36.71 -18.21 14.16
CA ILE A 6 36.30 -18.75 12.84
C ILE A 6 35.45 -17.66 12.15
N ALA A 7 36.12 -16.92 11.26
CA ALA A 7 35.52 -16.42 10.02
C ALA A 7 35.69 -17.50 8.94
N PRO A 8 35.22 -17.37 7.68
CA PRO A 8 34.14 -16.57 7.08
C PRO A 8 33.18 -17.47 6.24
N ILE A 9 31.92 -17.10 5.98
CA ILE A 9 31.16 -17.73 4.87
C ILE A 9 30.35 -16.68 4.11
N ALA A 10 30.77 -16.50 2.87
CA ALA A 10 30.05 -15.82 1.81
C ALA A 10 28.73 -16.56 1.49
N CYS A 11 27.65 -15.81 1.30
CA CYS A 11 26.58 -16.24 0.41
C CYS A 11 25.85 -15.00 -0.11
N CYS A 12 26.36 -14.43 -1.22
CA CYS A 12 25.55 -13.57 -2.07
C CYS A 12 24.57 -14.48 -2.80
N THR A 13 23.43 -14.75 -2.18
CA THR A 13 22.27 -15.31 -2.87
C THR A 13 21.66 -14.21 -3.72
N VAL A 14 22.08 -14.15 -4.98
CA VAL A 14 21.34 -13.44 -6.03
C VAL A 14 20.09 -14.29 -6.27
N ALA A 15 19.01 -13.95 -5.57
CA ALA A 15 17.73 -14.61 -5.76
C ALA A 15 17.22 -14.28 -7.17
N VAL A 16 17.19 -15.32 -8.00
CA VAL A 16 16.62 -15.34 -9.35
C VAL A 16 15.19 -14.82 -9.29
N CYS A 17 14.93 -13.76 -10.04
CA CYS A 17 13.60 -13.18 -10.27
C CYS A 17 12.65 -14.25 -10.83
N ILE A 18 11.80 -14.80 -9.98
CA ILE A 18 10.52 -15.36 -10.40
C ILE A 18 9.54 -14.19 -10.33
N PRO A 19 8.82 -13.82 -11.42
CA PRO A 19 7.62 -12.99 -11.31
C PRO A 19 6.52 -13.89 -10.72
N GLY A 20 6.72 -14.31 -9.48
CA GLY A 20 5.77 -15.07 -8.70
C GLY A 20 4.92 -14.05 -7.97
N HIS A 21 3.64 -14.00 -8.35
CA HIS A 21 2.53 -13.35 -7.66
C HIS A 21 2.92 -12.68 -6.35
N ALA A 22 2.79 -11.36 -6.32
CA ALA A 22 2.86 -10.53 -5.13
C ALA A 22 2.42 -11.37 -3.92
N SER A 23 3.36 -11.64 -3.02
CA SER A 23 3.01 -12.00 -1.66
C SER A 23 2.24 -10.78 -1.16
N GLY A 24 0.92 -10.79 -1.35
CA GLY A 24 0.04 -9.73 -0.87
C GLY A 24 0.43 -9.49 0.58
N SER A 25 0.83 -8.27 0.90
CA SER A 25 1.01 -7.91 2.28
C SER A 25 -0.31 -8.23 2.99
N PRO A 26 -0.33 -8.70 4.25
CA PRO A 26 -1.59 -8.86 4.98
C PRO A 26 -2.43 -7.57 5.01
N ASN A 27 -1.78 -6.42 4.78
CA ASN A 27 -2.42 -5.14 4.58
C ASN A 27 -3.17 -5.00 3.24
N ASP A 28 -2.64 -5.58 2.15
CA ASP A 28 -3.25 -5.55 0.82
C ASP A 28 -4.56 -6.35 0.80
N ASP A 29 -4.53 -7.56 1.36
CA ASP A 29 -5.74 -8.40 1.46
C ASP A 29 -6.81 -7.72 2.33
N SER A 30 -6.41 -7.16 3.47
CA SER A 30 -7.32 -6.48 4.38
C SER A 30 -7.92 -5.21 3.76
N PHE A 31 -7.12 -4.45 3.01
CA PHE A 31 -7.57 -3.29 2.27
C PHE A 31 -8.57 -3.65 1.18
N LEU A 32 -8.28 -4.68 0.37
CA LEU A 32 -9.21 -5.15 -0.67
C LEU A 32 -10.54 -5.65 -0.09
N VAL A 33 -10.50 -6.33 1.05
CA VAL A 33 -11.69 -6.71 1.82
C VAL A 33 -12.46 -5.48 2.28
N ALA A 34 -11.78 -4.48 2.85
CA ALA A 34 -12.40 -3.24 3.31
C ALA A 34 -13.05 -2.45 2.18
N LEU A 35 -12.42 -2.38 0.99
CA LEU A 35 -13.01 -1.74 -0.19
C LEU A 35 -14.33 -2.42 -0.58
N ARG A 36 -14.33 -3.76 -0.63
CA ARG A 36 -15.54 -4.53 -0.95
C ARG A 36 -16.64 -4.32 0.10
N ASP A 37 -16.30 -4.40 1.37
CA ASP A 37 -17.26 -4.30 2.47
C ASP A 37 -17.86 -2.88 2.58
N ASN A 38 -17.12 -1.85 2.16
CA ASN A 38 -17.59 -0.45 2.06
C ASN A 38 -18.19 -0.10 0.68
N ASN A 39 -18.35 -1.07 -0.22
CA ASN A 39 -18.88 -0.85 -1.57
C ASN A 39 -18.10 0.24 -2.36
N VAL A 40 -16.79 0.28 -2.17
CA VAL A 40 -15.87 1.13 -2.92
C VAL A 40 -15.46 0.37 -4.18
N VAL A 41 -15.92 0.87 -5.33
CA VAL A 41 -15.63 0.29 -6.64
C VAL A 41 -14.46 1.02 -7.26
N VAL A 42 -13.37 0.30 -7.53
CA VAL A 42 -12.19 0.80 -8.23
C VAL A 42 -12.31 0.44 -9.72
N PRO A 43 -12.03 1.38 -10.64
CA PRO A 43 -11.99 1.11 -12.07
C PRO A 43 -11.05 -0.05 -12.43
N LEU A 44 -11.43 -0.86 -13.41
CA LEU A 44 -10.67 -2.07 -13.81
C LEU A 44 -9.29 -1.76 -14.37
N ASP A 45 -9.09 -0.55 -14.90
CA ASP A 45 -7.83 -0.05 -15.45
C ASP A 45 -6.89 0.55 -14.40
N LEU A 46 -7.22 0.38 -13.11
CA LEU A 46 -6.46 0.87 -11.97
C LEU A 46 -6.12 -0.24 -11.00
N ASP A 47 -4.89 -0.18 -10.52
CA ASP A 47 -4.44 -1.00 -9.42
C ASP A 47 -4.79 -0.29 -8.08
N PRO A 48 -5.66 -0.88 -7.24
CA PRO A 48 -6.09 -0.25 -6.00
C PRO A 48 -4.95 -0.09 -4.99
N ILE A 49 -3.97 -1.01 -4.99
CA ILE A 49 -2.84 -1.01 -4.06
C ILE A 49 -1.88 0.13 -4.40
N GLN A 50 -1.47 0.21 -5.66
CA GLN A 50 -0.62 1.30 -6.15
C GLN A 50 -1.29 2.67 -5.96
N THR A 51 -2.61 2.73 -6.14
CA THR A 51 -3.36 3.98 -5.92
C THR A 51 -3.38 4.35 -4.44
N ALA A 52 -3.53 3.39 -3.52
CA ALA A 52 -3.50 3.62 -2.08
C ALA A 52 -2.13 4.11 -1.58
N ASP A 53 -1.03 3.56 -2.12
CA ASP A 53 0.33 4.07 -1.86
C ASP A 53 0.49 5.55 -2.29
N GLY A 54 -0.11 5.92 -3.42
CA GLY A 54 -0.18 7.31 -3.90
C GLY A 54 -0.93 8.22 -2.92
N VAL A 55 -2.08 7.76 -2.42
CA VAL A 55 -2.85 8.47 -1.38
C VAL A 55 -2.00 8.72 -0.13
N CYS A 56 -1.27 7.70 0.34
CA CYS A 56 -0.40 7.86 1.51
C CYS A 56 0.71 8.89 1.27
N THR A 57 1.27 8.94 0.06
CA THR A 57 2.27 9.96 -0.32
C THR A 57 1.67 11.36 -0.29
N ASP A 58 0.49 11.56 -0.88
CA ASP A 58 -0.20 12.84 -0.85
C ASP A 58 -0.57 13.29 0.57
N ARG A 59 -1.01 12.35 1.41
CA ARG A 59 -1.35 12.61 2.82
C ARG A 59 -0.12 13.05 3.62
N LYS A 60 1.03 12.40 3.42
CA LYS A 60 2.32 12.81 4.02
C LYS A 60 2.75 14.21 3.62
N ASN A 61 2.35 14.67 2.42
CA ASN A 61 2.57 16.04 1.95
C ASN A 61 1.56 17.06 2.53
N GLY A 62 0.73 16.66 3.51
CA GLY A 62 -0.19 17.55 4.21
C GLY A 62 -1.51 17.80 3.47
N ARG A 63 -1.82 17.02 2.42
CA ARG A 63 -3.10 17.15 1.70
C ARG A 63 -4.23 16.54 2.53
N ALA A 64 -5.39 17.18 2.51
CA ALA A 64 -6.62 16.70 3.15
C ALA A 64 -7.31 15.62 2.28
N THR A 65 -8.09 14.74 2.91
CA THR A 65 -8.82 13.65 2.24
C THR A 65 -9.60 14.14 1.02
N GLU A 66 -10.37 15.24 1.15
CA GLU A 66 -11.17 15.74 0.02
C GLU A 66 -10.31 16.24 -1.14
N ALA A 67 -9.14 16.82 -0.83
CA ALA A 67 -8.21 17.30 -1.85
C ALA A 67 -7.57 16.13 -2.62
N ILE A 68 -7.29 15.01 -1.94
CA ILE A 68 -6.74 13.80 -2.57
C ILE A 68 -7.82 13.10 -3.40
N ALA A 69 -9.03 12.96 -2.85
CA ALA A 69 -10.17 12.37 -3.52
C ALA A 69 -10.53 13.09 -4.83
N GLY A 70 -10.32 14.41 -4.88
CA GLY A 70 -10.54 15.22 -6.08
C GLY A 70 -9.41 15.19 -7.11
N THR A 71 -8.37 14.35 -6.95
CA THR A 71 -7.21 14.36 -7.87
C THR A 71 -7.01 13.10 -8.69
N GLY A 72 -6.47 13.32 -9.90
CA GLY A 72 -6.02 12.28 -10.80
C GLY A 72 -7.10 11.23 -11.05
N ARG A 73 -6.71 9.97 -10.90
CA ARG A 73 -7.55 8.80 -11.16
C ARG A 73 -8.48 8.46 -10.00
N VAL A 74 -8.20 8.95 -8.79
CA VAL A 74 -9.07 8.76 -7.61
C VAL A 74 -10.39 9.54 -7.76
N ALA A 75 -10.37 10.67 -8.47
CA ALA A 75 -11.57 11.46 -8.79
C ALA A 75 -12.59 10.70 -9.66
N GLU A 76 -12.15 9.64 -10.36
CA GLU A 76 -13.01 8.79 -11.19
C GLU A 76 -13.80 7.78 -10.33
N PHE A 77 -13.49 7.67 -9.03
CA PHE A 77 -14.10 6.69 -8.16
C PHE A 77 -15.45 7.19 -7.69
N ARG A 78 -16.45 6.31 -7.76
CA ARG A 78 -17.81 6.64 -7.31
C ARG A 78 -17.87 7.05 -5.84
N ASN A 79 -16.95 6.54 -5.01
CA ASN A 79 -16.80 6.84 -3.59
C ASN A 79 -15.33 7.22 -3.27
N ALA A 80 -14.80 8.21 -3.99
CA ALA A 80 -13.40 8.64 -3.88
C ALA A 80 -12.93 8.94 -2.45
N ALA A 81 -13.75 9.64 -1.64
CA ALA A 81 -13.41 9.93 -0.24
C ALA A 81 -13.26 8.67 0.61
N ALA A 82 -14.19 7.72 0.49
CA ALA A 82 -14.12 6.45 1.22
C ALA A 82 -12.91 5.60 0.81
N PHE A 83 -12.54 5.62 -0.47
CA PHE A 83 -11.28 5.01 -0.93
C PHE A 83 -10.08 5.65 -0.23
N VAL A 84 -10.02 6.98 -0.19
CA VAL A 84 -8.90 7.73 0.41
C VAL A 84 -8.80 7.47 1.91
N ASP A 85 -9.92 7.46 2.63
CA ASP A 85 -9.93 7.17 4.07
C ASP A 85 -9.41 5.76 4.37
N LEU A 86 -9.91 4.74 3.64
CA LEU A 86 -9.40 3.37 3.75
C LEU A 86 -7.93 3.28 3.35
N ALA A 87 -7.50 3.95 2.29
CA ALA A 87 -6.10 3.95 1.90
C ALA A 87 -5.20 4.58 2.99
N ILE A 88 -5.65 5.66 3.64
CA ILE A 88 -4.93 6.27 4.76
C ILE A 88 -4.90 5.32 5.97
N GLU A 89 -6.02 4.68 6.31
CA GLU A 89 -6.11 3.76 7.44
C GLU A 89 -5.13 2.59 7.30
N TYR A 90 -5.09 1.97 6.13
CA TYR A 90 -4.28 0.78 5.90
C TYR A 90 -2.82 1.12 5.54
N TYR A 91 -2.57 2.12 4.69
CA TYR A 91 -1.21 2.41 4.19
C TYR A 91 -0.51 3.58 4.90
N CYS A 92 -1.25 4.40 5.63
CA CYS A 92 -0.76 5.62 6.26
C CYS A 92 -1.29 5.84 7.71
N PRO A 93 -1.26 4.82 8.59
CA PRO A 93 -1.97 4.86 9.89
C PRO A 93 -1.49 5.95 10.86
N LEU A 94 -0.27 6.48 10.68
CA LEU A 94 0.23 7.62 11.46
C LEU A 94 -0.45 8.96 11.10
N TYR A 95 -1.21 8.99 10.00
CA TYR A 95 -1.85 10.17 9.42
C TYR A 95 -3.36 10.00 9.27
N THR A 96 -3.94 8.98 9.92
CA THR A 96 -5.38 8.86 10.11
C THR A 96 -5.90 10.13 10.80
N PRO A 97 -7.08 10.63 10.40
CA PRO A 97 -7.70 11.79 11.04
C PRO A 97 -7.99 11.57 12.53
#